data_AF-A0A2V9CDH7-F1
#
_entry.id   AF-A0A2V9CDH7-F1
#
_cell.length_a   1.000
_cell.length_b   1.000
_cell.length_c   1.000
_cell.angle_alpha   90.00
_cell.angle_beta   90.00
_cell.angle_gamma   90.00
#
_symmetry.space_group_name_H-M   'P 1'
#
loop_
_entity.id
_entity.type
_entity.pdbx_description
1 polymer ?
#
loop_
_entity_poly.entity_id
_entity_poly.type
_entity_poly.pdbx_seq_one_letter_code
_entity_poly.pdbx_strand_id
1 'polypeptide(L)'
;MIDWTLSYRGNAEARQAYNIQNPKKQVKEADPLADKVREQFAQQYGNLVDEGLMMLQKATELRPDYADAIAYQSLLLRQKADMSDNPTRASLEKQADDLLDKVKEIKQKIAEKESKS
;
A
#
# COMPACT_ATOMS: atom_id res chain seq x y z
N MET A 1 -1.67 16.88 -0.42
CA MET A 1 -0.81 15.86 0.22
C MET A 1 -1.49 14.53 -0.02
N ILE A 2 -0.77 13.51 -0.50
CA ILE A 2 -1.36 12.17 -0.65
C ILE A 2 -1.37 11.56 0.74
N ASP A 3 -2.54 11.54 1.36
CA ASP A 3 -2.66 11.05 2.73
C ASP A 3 -2.86 9.54 2.76
N TRP A 4 -1.84 8.82 2.29
CA TRP A 4 -1.78 7.36 2.36
C TRP A 4 -1.94 6.85 3.80
N THR A 5 -1.66 7.70 4.79
CA THR A 5 -1.77 7.35 6.20
C THR A 5 -3.22 7.16 6.63
N LEU A 6 -4.20 7.81 5.97
CA LEU A 6 -5.62 7.62 6.27
C LEU A 6 -6.10 6.21 5.91
N SER A 7 -5.79 5.72 4.71
CA SER A 7 -6.18 4.36 4.31
C SER A 7 -5.42 3.30 5.12
N TYR A 8 -4.13 3.55 5.43
CA TYR A 8 -3.34 2.66 6.28
C TYR A 8 -3.91 2.55 7.71
N ARG A 9 -4.22 3.68 8.35
CA ARG A 9 -4.83 3.71 9.69
C ARG A 9 -6.23 3.10 9.67
N GLY A 10 -7.04 3.45 8.68
CA GLY A 10 -8.38 2.90 8.51
C GLY A 10 -8.37 1.38 8.37
N ASN A 11 -7.36 0.82 7.69
CA ASN A 11 -7.18 -0.63 7.60
C ASN A 11 -6.87 -1.26 8.96
N ALA A 12 -5.90 -0.69 9.68
CA ALA A 12 -5.51 -1.17 11.01
C ALA A 12 -6.70 -1.12 11.99
N GLU A 13 -7.47 -0.03 11.97
CA GLU A 13 -8.68 0.12 12.78
C GLU A 13 -9.76 -0.90 12.40
N ALA A 14 -9.99 -1.13 11.10
CA ALA A 14 -10.94 -2.12 10.63
C ALA A 14 -10.58 -3.54 11.10
N ARG A 15 -9.30 -3.91 11.02
CA ARG A 15 -8.77 -5.18 11.55
C ARG A 15 -8.94 -5.27 13.06
N GLN A 16 -8.59 -4.21 13.79
CA GLN A 16 -8.71 -4.17 15.25
C GLN A 16 -10.18 -4.33 15.69
N ALA A 17 -11.09 -3.57 15.07
CA ALA A 17 -12.52 -3.64 15.36
C ALA A 17 -13.08 -5.05 15.09
N TYR A 18 -12.68 -5.68 13.99
CA TYR A 18 -13.03 -7.06 13.70
C TYR A 18 -12.49 -8.03 14.76
N ASN A 19 -11.21 -7.90 15.14
CA ASN A 19 -10.56 -8.79 16.11
C ASN A 19 -11.16 -8.70 17.52
N ILE A 20 -11.59 -7.50 17.94
CA ILE A 20 -12.31 -7.29 19.21
C ILE A 20 -13.63 -8.06 19.20
N GLN A 21 -14.37 -8.01 18.08
CA GLN A 21 -15.64 -8.71 17.94
C GLN A 21 -15.47 -10.23 17.70
N ASN A 22 -14.29 -10.66 17.24
CA ASN A 22 -14.01 -12.04 16.83
C ASN A 22 -12.74 -12.59 17.53
N PRO A 23 -12.72 -12.73 18.87
CA PRO A 23 -11.52 -13.11 19.61
C PRO A 23 -10.98 -14.51 19.25
N LYS A 24 -11.82 -15.39 18.68
CA LYS A 24 -11.43 -16.74 18.23
C LYS A 24 -11.03 -16.82 16.75
N LYS A 25 -11.21 -15.74 15.99
CA LYS A 25 -10.94 -15.68 14.53
C LYS A 25 -10.32 -14.33 14.19
N GLN A 26 -9.17 -14.04 14.80
CA GLN A 26 -8.47 -12.79 14.55
C GLN A 26 -7.80 -12.80 13.17
N VAL A 27 -7.81 -11.66 12.49
CA VAL A 27 -7.05 -11.41 11.26
C VAL A 27 -5.79 -10.63 11.58
N LYS A 28 -4.65 -11.10 11.06
CA LYS A 28 -3.36 -10.40 11.09
C LYS A 28 -3.20 -9.54 9.84
N GLU A 29 -2.17 -8.71 9.79
CA GLU A 29 -1.89 -7.83 8.64
C GLU A 29 -1.75 -8.59 7.31
N ALA A 30 -1.13 -9.77 7.33
CA ALA A 30 -0.97 -10.61 6.14
C ALA A 30 -2.26 -11.34 5.71
N ASP A 31 -3.25 -11.43 6.60
CA ASP A 31 -4.50 -12.11 6.30
C ASP A 31 -5.43 -11.19 5.49
N PRO A 32 -6.23 -11.72 4.56
CA PRO A 32 -7.26 -10.93 3.90
C PRO A 32 -8.31 -10.45 4.91
N LEU A 33 -8.82 -9.24 4.67
CA LEU A 33 -9.97 -8.74 5.43
C LEU A 33 -11.19 -9.65 5.20
N ALA A 34 -12.00 -9.82 6.26
CA ALA A 34 -13.29 -10.51 6.13
C ALA A 34 -14.19 -9.75 5.14
N ASP A 35 -14.99 -10.46 4.35
CA ASP A 35 -15.72 -9.90 3.19
C ASP A 35 -16.46 -8.59 3.50
N LYS A 36 -17.26 -8.57 4.58
CA LYS A 36 -18.01 -7.37 5.00
C LYS A 36 -17.09 -6.21 5.41
N VAL A 37 -15.98 -6.51 6.10
CA VAL A 37 -15.00 -5.51 6.53
C VAL A 37 -14.27 -4.93 5.31
N ARG A 38 -13.90 -5.79 4.35
CA ARG A 38 -13.32 -5.40 3.07
C ARG A 38 -14.24 -4.46 2.31
N GLU A 39 -15.53 -4.80 2.18
CA GLU A 39 -16.51 -3.95 1.47
C GLU A 39 -16.63 -2.57 2.11
N GLN A 40 -16.75 -2.50 3.43
CA GLN A 40 -16.82 -1.23 4.16
C GLN A 40 -15.53 -0.41 3.99
N PHE A 41 -14.38 -1.08 4.08
CA PHE A 41 -13.08 -0.44 3.89
C PHE A 41 -12.93 0.11 2.46
N ALA A 42 -13.32 -0.65 1.44
CA ALA A 42 -13.31 -0.23 0.04
C ALA A 42 -14.27 0.95 -0.21
N GLN A 43 -15.46 0.96 0.38
CA GLN A 43 -16.40 2.08 0.26
C GLN A 43 -15.86 3.37 0.87
N GLN A 44 -15.17 3.28 2.02
CA GLN A 44 -14.69 4.45 2.74
C GLN A 44 -13.39 5.01 2.15
N TYR A 45 -12.48 4.15 1.71
CA TYR A 45 -11.12 4.55 1.33
C TYR A 45 -10.76 4.27 -0.13
N GLY A 46 -11.62 3.60 -0.91
CA GLY A 46 -11.33 3.20 -2.29
C GLY A 46 -10.95 4.38 -3.19
N ASN A 47 -11.77 5.43 -3.21
CA ASN A 47 -11.49 6.63 -4.01
C ASN A 47 -10.17 7.29 -3.61
N LEU A 48 -9.89 7.39 -2.31
CA LEU A 48 -8.64 7.97 -1.79
C LEU A 48 -7.41 7.15 -2.24
N VAL A 49 -7.50 5.83 -2.17
CA VAL A 49 -6.42 4.93 -2.61
C VAL A 49 -6.20 5.04 -4.11
N ASP A 50 -7.27 5.07 -4.91
CA ASP A 50 -7.18 5.16 -6.37
C ASP A 50 -6.59 6.50 -6.83
N GLU A 51 -7.06 7.62 -6.26
CA GLU A 51 -6.49 8.95 -6.54
C GLU A 51 -5.02 9.04 -6.11
N GLY A 52 -4.69 8.50 -4.94
CA GLY A 52 -3.32 8.45 -4.44
C GLY A 52 -2.38 7.67 -5.36
N LEU A 53 -2.81 6.49 -5.83
CA LEU A 53 -2.05 5.69 -6.78
C LEU A 53 -1.84 6.43 -8.11
N MET A 54 -2.87 7.07 -8.65
CA MET A 54 -2.78 7.86 -9.89
C MET A 54 -1.77 9.01 -9.75
N MET A 55 -1.84 9.75 -8.64
CA MET A 55 -0.92 10.88 -8.40
C MET A 55 0.53 10.41 -8.24
N LEU A 56 0.77 9.31 -7.52
CA LEU A 56 2.11 8.75 -7.35
C LEU A 56 2.66 8.17 -8.65
N GLN A 57 1.82 7.51 -9.45
CA GLN A 57 2.22 7.03 -10.77
C GLN A 57 2.67 8.20 -11.65
N LYS A 58 1.91 9.30 -11.69
CA LYS A 58 2.33 10.50 -12.43
C LYS A 58 3.63 11.11 -11.90
N ALA A 59 3.84 11.09 -10.59
CA ALA A 59 5.08 11.57 -9.99
C ALA A 59 6.29 10.72 -10.38
N THR A 60 6.13 9.39 -10.46
CA THR A 60 7.21 8.46 -10.84
C THR A 60 7.47 8.44 -12.34
N GLU A 61 6.47 8.75 -13.17
CA GLU A 61 6.65 9.01 -14.61
C GLU A 61 7.51 10.27 -14.84
N LEU A 62 7.27 11.34 -14.08
CA LEU A 62 8.05 12.59 -14.18
C LEU A 62 9.45 12.46 -13.57
N ARG A 63 9.58 11.69 -12.48
CA ARG A 63 10.85 11.47 -11.78
C ARG A 63 11.00 9.98 -11.44
N PRO A 64 11.63 9.19 -12.33
CA PRO A 64 11.78 7.74 -12.14
C PRO A 64 12.61 7.32 -10.91
N ASP A 65 13.44 8.22 -10.38
CA ASP A 65 14.25 8.03 -9.17
C ASP A 65 13.62 8.65 -7.91
N TYR A 66 12.32 9.01 -7.95
CA TYR A 66 11.60 9.52 -6.79
C TYR A 66 11.26 8.41 -5.79
N ALA A 67 12.27 7.99 -5.02
CA ALA A 67 12.19 6.88 -4.08
C ALA A 67 10.99 6.96 -3.12
N ASP A 68 10.68 8.13 -2.58
CA ASP A 68 9.56 8.30 -1.64
C ASP A 68 8.20 8.10 -2.33
N ALA A 69 8.03 8.60 -3.56
CA ALA A 69 6.79 8.41 -4.32
C ALA A 69 6.57 6.92 -4.64
N ILE A 70 7.62 6.21 -5.02
CA ILE A 70 7.59 4.76 -5.27
C ILE A 70 7.26 4.01 -3.97
N ALA A 71 7.86 4.40 -2.85
CA ALA A 71 7.58 3.80 -1.55
C ALA A 71 6.11 4.01 -1.14
N TYR A 72 5.56 5.21 -1.28
CA TYR A 72 4.15 5.47 -0.99
C TYR A 72 3.21 4.71 -1.92
N GLN A 73 3.62 4.49 -3.18
CA GLN A 73 2.82 3.71 -4.13
C GLN A 73 2.71 2.26 -3.65
N SER A 74 3.79 1.68 -3.14
CA SER A 74 3.76 0.34 -2.54
C SER A 74 2.80 0.24 -1.35
N LEU A 75 2.73 1.28 -0.50
CA LEU A 75 1.84 1.29 0.67
C LEU A 75 0.37 1.33 0.25
N LEU A 76 0.04 2.16 -0.75
CA LEU A 76 -1.33 2.23 -1.29
C LEU A 76 -1.73 0.96 -2.04
N LEU A 77 -0.81 0.31 -2.75
CA LEU A 77 -1.08 -0.98 -3.40
C LEU A 77 -1.46 -2.05 -2.38
N ARG A 78 -0.84 -2.08 -1.19
CA ARG A 78 -1.25 -2.99 -0.12
C ARG A 78 -2.65 -2.69 0.39
N GLN A 79 -3.03 -1.42 0.52
CA GLN A 79 -4.41 -1.06 0.89
C GLN A 79 -5.40 -1.48 -0.20
N LYS A 80 -5.03 -1.31 -1.48
CA LYS A 80 -5.84 -1.78 -2.60
C LYS A 80 -5.96 -3.31 -2.63
N ALA A 81 -4.91 -4.02 -2.24
CA ALA A 81 -4.92 -5.48 -2.09
C ALA A 81 -5.92 -5.92 -1.01
N ASP A 82 -5.99 -5.19 0.10
CA ASP A 82 -6.97 -5.41 1.17
C ASP A 82 -8.41 -5.11 0.78
N MET A 83 -8.63 -4.32 -0.27
CA MET A 83 -9.95 -4.04 -0.85
C MET A 83 -10.39 -5.07 -1.90
N SER A 84 -9.49 -5.96 -2.32
CA SER A 84 -9.68 -6.80 -3.51
C SER A 84 -10.02 -8.25 -3.17
N ASP A 85 -10.37 -9.03 -4.20
CA ASP A 85 -10.45 -10.49 -4.09
C ASP A 85 -9.06 -11.13 -3.95
N ASN A 86 -9.00 -12.41 -3.57
CA ASN A 86 -7.73 -13.09 -3.30
C ASN A 86 -6.78 -13.13 -4.53
N PRO A 87 -7.25 -13.41 -5.76
CA PRO A 87 -6.37 -13.37 -6.93
C PRO A 87 -5.76 -11.98 -7.17
N THR A 88 -6.57 -10.93 -7.10
CA THR A 88 -6.11 -9.56 -7.32
C THR A 88 -5.20 -9.08 -6.18
N ARG A 89 -5.51 -9.49 -4.94
CA ARG A 89 -4.69 -9.20 -3.77
C ARG A 89 -3.25 -9.63 -3.97
N ALA A 90 -3.02 -10.90 -4.32
CA ALA A 90 -1.68 -11.44 -4.48
C ALA A 90 -0.89 -10.70 -5.57
N SER A 91 -1.56 -10.31 -6.67
CA SER A 91 -0.94 -9.51 -7.72
C SER A 91 -0.53 -8.12 -7.22
N LEU A 92 -1.38 -7.46 -6.44
CA LEU A 92 -1.12 -6.12 -5.90
C LEU A 92 -0.02 -6.14 -4.83
N GLU A 93 0.00 -7.16 -3.97
CA GLU A 93 1.08 -7.37 -2.98
C GLU A 93 2.42 -7.57 -3.67
N LYS A 94 2.47 -8.41 -4.71
CA LYS A 94 3.69 -8.59 -5.52
C LYS A 94 4.15 -7.28 -6.15
N GLN A 95 3.24 -6.49 -6.73
CA GLN A 95 3.59 -5.19 -7.28
C GLN A 95 4.15 -4.23 -6.21
N ALA A 96 3.59 -4.25 -4.99
CA ALA A 96 4.11 -3.47 -3.88
C ALA A 96 5.54 -3.91 -3.49
N ASP A 97 5.81 -5.21 -3.45
CA ASP A 97 7.15 -5.75 -3.18
C ASP A 97 8.16 -5.33 -4.26
N ASP A 98 7.79 -5.48 -5.54
CA ASP A 98 8.63 -5.09 -6.68
C ASP A 98 8.99 -3.58 -6.63
N LEU A 99 8.05 -2.73 -6.21
CA LEU A 99 8.32 -1.29 -6.02
C LEU A 99 9.30 -1.02 -4.86
N LEU A 100 9.20 -1.75 -3.75
CA LEU A 100 10.13 -1.59 -2.63
C LEU A 100 11.54 -2.02 -3.01
N ASP A 101 11.69 -3.06 -3.84
CA ASP A 101 12.99 -3.45 -4.37
C ASP A 101 13.57 -2.37 -5.28
N LYS A 102 12.75 -1.77 -6.15
CA LYS A 102 13.15 -0.60 -6.94
C LYS A 102 13.61 0.58 -6.06
N VAL A 103 12.93 0.83 -4.94
CA VAL A 103 13.36 1.88 -3.97
C VAL A 103 14.75 1.59 -3.42
N LYS A 104 15.03 0.33 -3.04
CA LYS A 104 16.36 -0.06 -2.54
C LYS A 104 17.43 0.18 -3.61
N GLU A 105 17.18 -0.23 -4.85
CA GLU A 105 18.12 -0.01 -5.96
C GLU A 105 18.40 1.47 -6.22
N ILE A 106 17.37 2.32 -6.21
CA ILE A 106 17.53 3.77 -6.38
C ILE A 106 18.40 4.35 -5.27
N LYS A 107 18.12 3.99 -4.01
CA LYS A 107 18.92 4.47 -2.86
C LYS A 107 20.37 4.01 -2.92
N GLN A 108 20.61 2.77 -3.33
CA GLN A 108 21.97 2.25 -3.56
C GLN A 108 22.69 3.05 -4.65
N LYS A 109 22.06 3.28 -5.80
CA LYS A 109 22.65 4.07 -6.91
C LYS A 109 22.96 5.52 -6.50
N ILE A 110 22.12 6.13 -5.68
CA ILE A 110 22.35 7.48 -5.16
C ILE A 110 23.57 7.47 -4.22
N ALA A 111 23.62 6.56 -3.25
CA ALA A 111 24.74 6.44 -2.32
C ALA A 111 26.06 6.16 -3.04
N GLU A 112 26.07 5.31 -4.07
CA GLU A 112 27.26 5.05 -4.88
C GLU A 112 27.75 6.30 -5.63
N LYS A 113 26.84 7.11 -6.18
CA LYS A 113 27.19 8.37 -6.86
C LYS A 113 27.77 9.39 -5.88
N GLU A 114 27.20 9.50 -4.69
CA GLU A 114 27.68 10.40 -3.63
C GLU A 114 29.06 9.97 -3.10
N SER A 115 29.33 8.66 -3.00
CA SER A 115 30.63 8.14 -2.56
C SER A 115 31.78 8.32 -3.57
N LYS A 116 31.46 8.59 -4.84
CA LYS A 116 32.41 8.73 -5.95
C LYS A 116 32.61 10.18 -6.39
N SER A 117 31.86 11.13 -5.82
CA SER A 117 32.00 12.58 -6.03
C SER A 117 32.84 13.20 -4.93
#